data_AF-A0A562HKV2-F1
#
_entry.id   AF-A0A562HKV2-F1
#
_cell.length_a   1.000
_cell.length_b   1.000
_cell.length_c   1.000
_cell.angle_alpha   90.00
_cell.angle_beta   90.00
_cell.angle_gamma   90.00
#
_symmetry.space_group_name_H-M   'P 1'
#
loop_
_entity.id
_entity.type
_entity.pdbx_description
1 polymer ?
#
loop_
_entity_poly.entity_id
_entity_poly.type
_entity_poly.pdbx_seq_one_letter_code
_entity_poly.pdbx_strand_id
1 'polypeptide(L)'
;MNKFGIEINKLVLQGAGKQDALLTFEKGLNVVAGASDSGKSFAYECINFIFGSTDIPEIPNEAIGYESVFLEFFDKAAKQKITLKRSLKESEKNNIFYIYSDIDHLVEANYEVLSNDSKAKNSLSSKLLALFNCHYRNVLKKTSNGETEAFTFRKFVYLMMLNESRIVQKNSPIYMGDTRRDKTSSKEVATFFAILSGFDYQKHVKLESAEVKKAQLKGAVDELSLICNNLRVEIAETENLIQGYNTDQINERIANLDSFIKEQRLIVVKHEEERERSVQRLNSLANEKSRIADNLSKFRLLKKNYQSDIDRLEFIEQSHDYTGQLAEMKCPICNTTMKSTNVDKEIYYIAIDKEKSKLNTHLTDLQETIEDFECDLTEISKSIVEEQSKVKYIENILDEQANKISKTVLDYENYLKIRDKAVEIQKNRKKLYDTTARIEELSERIDNTKSVTNKVEIKRLTDELMLEFCKLIQVLLEDWSFITKTKEQQVIFERKSNDVVVCNKTKASYGKGARAIINSAFIISIMKYCVERGLSHPGFVVLDSPLTTYKEKDRKQNAKNEEVDKSVKDSFFYSLSRECNDYQIIIFDNELPPNDLTNITYHHFTGNPEIDRTGFIPN
;
A
#
# COMPACT_ATOMS: atom_id res chain seq x y z
N MET A 1 12.39 50.68 13.15
CA MET A 1 11.55 49.85 14.04
C MET A 1 11.09 48.58 13.38
N ASN A 2 11.82 47.50 13.66
CA ASN A 2 11.45 46.15 13.28
C ASN A 2 10.12 45.78 13.99
N LYS A 3 9.09 45.40 13.23
CA LYS A 3 7.73 45.13 13.74
C LYS A 3 7.59 43.75 14.38
N PHE A 4 8.63 42.93 14.28
CA PHE A 4 8.64 41.52 14.63
C PHE A 4 9.78 41.23 15.62
N GLY A 5 9.64 40.15 16.41
CA GLY A 5 10.62 39.79 17.43
C GLY A 5 10.09 39.89 18.85
N ILE A 6 10.95 39.52 19.78
CA ILE A 6 10.68 39.55 21.21
C ILE A 6 11.65 40.48 21.92
N GLU A 7 11.22 41.01 23.05
CA GLU A 7 12.03 41.80 23.97
C GLU A 7 11.86 41.19 25.35
N ILE A 8 12.94 40.67 25.93
CA ILE A 8 12.89 40.04 27.25
C ILE A 8 12.72 41.15 28.29
N ASN A 9 11.79 40.97 29.23
CA ASN A 9 11.48 41.95 30.26
C ASN A 9 11.84 41.47 31.67
N LYS A 10 11.55 40.20 32.00
CA LYS A 10 11.85 39.65 33.32
C LYS A 10 12.26 38.19 33.23
N LEU A 11 13.23 37.79 34.04
CA LEU A 11 13.52 36.41 34.38
C LEU A 11 13.27 36.23 35.88
N VAL A 12 12.41 35.27 36.23
CA VAL A 12 12.03 35.01 37.62
C VAL A 12 12.16 33.52 37.94
N LEU A 13 12.72 33.20 39.11
CA LEU A 13 12.60 31.88 39.73
C LEU A 13 11.65 31.94 40.91
N GLN A 14 10.74 30.97 41.00
CA GLN A 14 9.81 30.84 42.13
C GLN A 14 9.90 29.45 42.76
N GLY A 15 9.70 29.40 44.07
CA GLY A 15 9.67 28.18 44.87
C GLY A 15 8.75 28.34 46.08
N ALA A 16 8.13 27.26 46.53
CA ALA A 16 7.24 27.31 47.68
C ALA A 16 8.01 27.77 48.94
N GLY A 17 7.60 28.87 49.54
CA GLY A 17 8.25 29.45 50.72
C GLY A 17 9.61 30.11 50.46
N LYS A 18 9.97 30.37 49.20
CA LYS A 18 11.15 31.14 48.80
C LYS A 18 10.74 32.53 48.31
N GLN A 19 11.61 33.52 48.51
CA GLN A 19 11.48 34.82 47.86
C GLN A 19 11.77 34.70 46.37
N ASP A 20 11.07 35.44 45.52
CA ASP A 20 11.31 35.40 44.07
C ASP A 20 12.70 35.94 43.71
N ALA A 21 13.45 35.16 42.92
CA ALA A 21 14.72 35.61 42.35
C ALA A 21 14.45 36.33 41.02
N LEU A 22 14.67 37.65 40.96
CA LEU A 22 14.24 38.51 39.86
C LEU A 22 15.39 39.25 39.17
N LEU A 23 15.43 39.12 37.84
CA LEU A 23 16.18 39.99 36.94
C LEU A 23 15.23 40.70 35.97
N THR A 24 15.40 42.02 35.85
CA THR A 24 14.65 42.86 34.92
C THR A 24 15.53 43.28 33.75
N PHE A 25 14.93 43.37 32.57
CA PHE A 25 15.60 43.75 31.34
C PHE A 25 14.74 44.76 30.58
N GLU A 26 15.39 45.69 29.89
CA GLU A 26 14.75 46.68 29.03
C GLU A 26 15.31 46.62 27.60
N LYS A 27 14.77 47.45 26.71
CA LYS A 27 15.38 47.70 25.40
C LYS A 27 16.82 48.14 25.58
N GLY A 28 17.64 47.81 24.59
CA GLY A 28 19.00 48.27 24.58
C GLY A 28 20.00 47.30 25.19
N LEU A 29 21.02 47.87 25.82
CA LEU A 29 22.07 47.13 26.49
C LEU A 29 21.66 46.83 27.95
N ASN A 30 21.69 45.55 28.29
CA ASN A 30 21.44 45.03 29.62
C ASN A 30 22.71 44.35 30.12
N VAL A 31 23.20 44.76 31.29
CA VAL A 31 24.45 44.26 31.86
C VAL A 31 24.18 43.73 33.26
N VAL A 32 24.49 42.45 33.48
CA VAL A 32 24.52 41.82 34.78
C VAL A 32 25.99 41.53 35.08
N ALA A 33 26.60 42.34 35.94
CA ALA A 33 28.04 42.24 36.21
C ALA A 33 28.42 42.27 37.68
N GLY A 34 29.55 41.63 38.00
CA GLY A 34 30.09 41.62 39.36
C GLY A 34 30.78 40.30 39.70
N ALA A 35 30.82 39.96 41.00
CA ALA A 35 31.63 38.88 41.53
C ALA A 35 31.39 37.54 40.84
N SER A 36 32.45 36.75 40.64
CA SER A 36 32.33 35.35 40.20
C SER A 36 31.46 34.54 41.17
N ASP A 37 30.85 33.46 40.67
CA ASP A 37 30.04 32.55 41.48
C ASP A 37 28.78 33.20 42.11
N SER A 38 28.20 34.17 41.41
CA SER A 38 27.03 34.92 41.86
C SER A 38 25.73 34.58 41.10
N GLY A 39 25.70 33.44 40.40
CA GLY A 39 24.52 32.98 39.63
C GLY A 39 24.33 33.58 38.23
N LYS A 40 25.32 34.29 37.66
CA LYS A 40 25.25 34.86 36.30
C LYS A 40 25.08 33.80 35.20
N SER A 41 25.96 32.79 35.18
CA SER A 41 25.87 31.69 34.21
C SER A 41 24.60 30.86 34.42
N PHE A 42 24.14 30.69 35.67
CA PHE A 42 22.86 30.04 35.97
C PHE A 42 21.67 30.82 35.40
N ALA A 43 21.67 32.16 35.47
CA ALA A 43 20.65 32.99 34.83
C ALA A 43 20.65 32.82 33.30
N TYR A 44 21.83 32.78 32.67
CA TYR A 44 21.97 32.46 31.24
C TYR A 44 21.37 31.08 30.91
N GLU A 45 21.67 30.07 31.72
CA GLU A 45 21.16 28.71 31.53
C GLU A 45 19.65 28.63 31.71
N CYS A 46 19.08 29.37 32.65
CA CYS A 46 17.63 29.49 32.84
C CYS A 46 16.94 30.08 31.58
N ILE A 47 17.51 31.12 30.97
CA ILE A 47 17.02 31.68 29.70
C ILE A 47 17.13 30.64 28.57
N ASN A 48 18.25 29.94 28.46
CA ASN A 48 18.43 28.90 27.45
C ASN A 48 17.45 27.72 27.66
N PHE A 49 17.18 27.37 28.92
CA PHE A 49 16.27 26.30 29.30
C PHE A 49 14.84 26.64 28.95
N ILE A 50 14.33 27.81 29.31
CA ILE A 50 12.95 28.17 29.01
C ILE A 50 12.68 28.32 27.51
N PHE A 51 13.72 28.63 26.72
CA PHE A 51 13.71 28.58 25.25
C PHE A 51 13.89 27.17 24.64
N GLY A 52 13.66 26.12 25.43
CA GLY A 52 13.53 24.75 24.94
C GLY A 52 14.81 23.92 24.97
N SER A 53 15.77 24.21 25.86
CA SER A 53 16.84 23.24 26.15
C SER A 53 16.24 21.93 26.67
N THR A 54 16.86 20.80 26.36
CA THR A 54 16.38 19.48 26.83
C THR A 54 16.75 19.25 28.30
N ASP A 55 17.95 19.68 28.67
CA ASP A 55 18.53 19.46 29.98
C ASP A 55 18.15 20.61 30.91
N ILE A 56 17.79 20.25 32.14
CA ILE A 56 17.57 21.22 33.23
C ILE A 56 18.95 21.80 33.59
N PRO A 57 19.07 23.11 33.81
CA PRO A 57 20.29 23.75 34.30
C PRO A 57 20.80 23.07 35.58
N GLU A 58 22.11 23.07 35.79
CA GLU A 58 22.66 22.61 37.06
C GLU A 58 22.25 23.60 38.16
N ILE A 59 21.49 23.12 39.16
CA ILE A 59 20.91 23.97 40.19
C ILE A 59 21.98 24.25 41.27
N PRO A 60 22.45 25.50 41.42
CA PRO A 60 23.42 25.84 42.45
C PRO A 60 22.79 25.78 43.85
N ASN A 61 23.62 25.71 44.90
CA ASN A 61 23.16 25.50 46.27
C ASN A 61 22.19 26.59 46.75
N GLU A 62 22.45 27.83 46.34
CA GLU A 62 21.62 29.00 46.64
C GLU A 62 20.21 28.84 46.05
N ALA A 63 20.10 28.20 44.88
CA ALA A 63 18.84 27.99 44.17
C ALA A 63 18.07 26.73 44.61
N ILE A 64 18.50 26.04 45.68
CA ILE A 64 17.75 24.90 46.22
C ILE A 64 16.40 25.37 46.78
N GLY A 65 15.33 24.73 46.29
CA GLY A 65 13.94 25.02 46.67
C GLY A 65 13.16 25.87 45.65
N TYR A 66 13.83 26.40 44.62
CA TYR A 66 13.14 26.97 43.46
C TYR A 66 12.66 25.86 42.54
N GLU A 67 11.42 25.95 42.06
CA GLU A 67 10.74 24.88 41.35
C GLU A 67 10.35 25.24 39.91
N SER A 68 10.28 26.53 39.58
CA SER A 68 9.83 26.99 38.26
C SER A 68 10.62 28.22 37.81
N VAL A 69 10.92 28.25 36.52
CA VAL A 69 11.46 29.42 35.82
C VAL A 69 10.36 30.11 35.02
N PHE A 70 10.35 31.44 35.09
CA PHE A 70 9.46 32.31 34.34
C PHE A 70 10.27 33.28 33.50
N LEU A 71 9.85 33.48 32.26
CA LEU A 71 10.42 34.48 31.36
C LEU A 71 9.29 35.31 30.76
N GLU A 72 9.23 36.57 31.17
CA GLU A 72 8.36 37.58 30.59
C GLU A 72 9.07 38.20 29.38
N PHE A 73 8.36 38.30 28.26
CA PHE A 73 8.81 39.07 27.11
C PHE A 73 7.65 39.80 26.43
N PHE A 74 7.96 40.89 25.74
CA PHE A 74 7.03 41.63 24.91
C PHE A 74 7.05 41.11 23.47
N ASP A 75 5.90 40.66 22.98
CA ASP A 75 5.69 40.34 21.57
C ASP A 75 5.50 41.64 20.79
N LYS A 76 6.50 42.00 19.96
CA LYS A 76 6.49 43.24 19.18
C LYS A 76 5.36 43.28 18.14
N ALA A 77 4.97 42.12 17.60
CA ALA A 77 3.96 42.04 16.56
C ALA A 77 2.54 42.16 17.13
N ALA A 78 2.23 41.40 18.18
CA ALA A 78 0.93 41.46 18.84
C ALA A 78 0.80 42.61 19.84
N LYS A 79 1.91 43.29 20.19
CA LYS A 79 2.00 44.36 21.20
C LYS A 79 1.45 43.95 22.57
N GLN A 80 1.80 42.75 23.01
CA GLN A 80 1.33 42.18 24.28
C GLN A 80 2.50 41.55 25.04
N LYS A 81 2.38 41.50 26.36
CA LYS A 81 3.30 40.75 27.21
C LYS A 81 2.90 39.29 27.26
N ILE A 82 3.89 38.42 27.21
CA ILE A 82 3.76 36.97 27.29
C ILE A 82 4.71 36.47 28.36
N THR A 83 4.25 35.50 29.16
CA THR A 83 5.07 34.82 30.14
C THR A 83 5.19 33.34 29.77
N LEU A 84 6.42 32.87 29.60
CA LEU A 84 6.72 31.44 29.60
C LEU A 84 6.92 30.98 31.04
N LYS A 85 6.36 29.84 31.41
CA LYS A 85 6.65 29.14 32.67
C LYS A 85 7.08 27.71 32.38
N ARG A 86 8.18 27.27 32.99
CA ARG A 86 8.68 25.89 32.88
C ARG A 86 9.15 25.36 34.22
N SER A 87 8.80 24.11 34.52
CA SER A 87 9.20 23.44 35.77
C SER A 87 10.68 23.03 35.73
N LEU A 88 11.38 23.22 36.86
CA LEU A 88 12.72 22.69 37.12
C LEU A 88 12.69 21.26 37.69
N LYS A 89 11.50 20.65 37.81
CA LYS A 89 11.34 19.24 38.19
C LYS A 89 11.40 18.35 36.95
N GLU A 90 12.23 17.32 36.99
CA GLU A 90 12.45 16.38 35.88
C GLU A 90 11.15 15.75 35.35
N SER A 91 10.19 15.44 36.23
CA SER A 91 8.89 14.86 35.87
C SER A 91 7.99 15.79 35.04
N GLU A 92 8.20 17.11 35.13
CA GLU A 92 7.30 18.13 34.56
C GLU A 92 7.99 19.01 33.51
N LYS A 93 9.30 18.86 33.30
CA LYS A 93 10.10 19.73 32.44
C LYS A 93 9.66 19.79 30.98
N ASN A 94 8.88 18.82 30.50
CA ASN A 94 8.48 18.73 29.09
C ASN A 94 7.32 19.68 28.73
N ASN A 95 6.55 20.11 29.73
CA ASN A 95 5.43 21.03 29.55
C ASN A 95 5.92 22.46 29.81
N ILE A 96 5.68 23.34 28.83
CA ILE A 96 5.97 24.77 28.93
C ILE A 96 4.64 25.51 28.82
N PHE A 97 4.30 26.30 29.84
CA PHE A 97 3.09 27.12 29.81
C PHE A 97 3.40 28.44 29.09
N TYR A 98 2.62 28.75 28.07
CA TYR A 98 2.66 29.99 27.31
C TYR A 98 1.47 30.84 27.73
N ILE A 99 1.70 31.85 28.56
CA ILE A 99 0.66 32.60 29.27
C ILE A 99 0.53 33.98 28.65
N TYR A 100 -0.69 34.39 28.31
CA TYR A 100 -1.01 35.66 27.66
C TYR A 100 -1.15 36.80 28.67
N SER A 101 -0.15 36.97 29.52
CA SER A 101 -0.11 38.00 30.57
C SER A 101 1.32 38.23 31.04
N ASP A 102 1.53 39.29 31.81
CA ASP A 102 2.77 39.52 32.56
C ASP A 102 2.85 38.65 33.82
N ILE A 103 4.03 38.60 34.45
CA ILE A 103 4.25 37.74 35.63
C ILE A 103 3.41 38.16 36.84
N ASP A 104 3.02 39.43 36.94
CA ASP A 104 2.32 39.96 38.10
C ASP A 104 0.81 39.63 38.04
N HIS A 105 0.26 39.33 36.85
CA HIS A 105 -1.16 39.07 36.60
C HIS A 105 -1.44 37.67 36.01
N LEU A 106 -0.84 36.61 36.57
CA LEU A 106 -0.96 35.24 36.04
C LEU A 106 -2.24 34.50 36.43
N VAL A 107 -2.88 34.84 37.56
CA VAL A 107 -3.95 34.03 38.18
C VAL A 107 -5.18 33.87 37.30
N GLU A 108 -5.54 34.89 36.53
CA GLU A 108 -6.73 34.92 35.67
C GLU A 108 -6.38 34.84 34.17
N ALA A 109 -5.10 34.60 33.85
CA ALA A 109 -4.61 34.68 32.48
C ALA A 109 -4.91 33.41 31.67
N ASN A 110 -5.31 33.61 30.41
CA ASN A 110 -5.38 32.52 29.44
C ASN A 110 -3.98 31.98 29.14
N TYR A 111 -3.85 30.66 28.97
CA TYR A 111 -2.59 30.02 28.65
C TYR A 111 -2.74 28.83 27.70
N GLU A 112 -1.65 28.49 27.03
CA GLU A 112 -1.48 27.26 26.26
C GLU A 112 -0.39 26.40 26.91
N VAL A 113 -0.53 25.07 26.83
CA VAL A 113 0.55 24.15 27.19
C VAL A 113 1.26 23.72 25.91
N LEU A 114 2.54 24.05 25.82
CA LEU A 114 3.41 23.76 24.70
C LEU A 114 4.36 22.62 25.05
N SER A 115 4.58 21.73 24.09
CA SER A 115 5.57 20.66 24.21
C SER A 115 6.96 21.16 23.79
N ASN A 116 7.98 20.68 24.49
CA ASN A 116 9.38 20.86 24.07
C ASN A 116 9.73 20.02 22.82
N ASP A 117 8.91 19.02 22.46
CA ASP A 117 9.10 18.27 21.21
C ASP A 117 8.65 19.11 20.01
N SER A 118 9.61 19.47 19.16
CA SER A 118 9.39 20.19 17.90
C SER A 118 8.41 19.52 16.92
N LYS A 119 8.15 18.22 17.05
CA LYS A 119 7.18 17.48 16.20
C LYS A 119 5.75 17.53 16.73
N ALA A 120 5.55 17.96 17.98
CA ALA A 120 4.22 18.07 18.55
C ALA A 120 3.40 19.14 17.81
N LYS A 121 2.09 18.93 17.73
CA LYS A 121 1.15 19.88 17.10
C LYS A 121 1.24 21.27 17.76
N ASN A 122 1.34 21.31 19.09
CA ASN A 122 1.54 22.51 19.89
C ASN A 122 2.98 22.53 20.42
N SER A 123 3.96 22.80 19.56
CA SER A 123 5.37 22.88 19.97
C SER A 123 5.78 24.30 20.34
N LEU A 124 6.65 24.43 21.37
CA LEU A 124 7.27 25.70 21.74
C LEU A 124 8.02 26.31 20.54
N SER A 125 8.75 25.47 19.80
CA SER A 125 9.51 25.88 18.63
C SER A 125 8.63 26.58 17.59
N SER A 126 7.50 25.99 17.22
CA SER A 126 6.59 26.58 16.23
C SER A 126 5.99 27.90 16.73
N LYS A 127 5.61 27.96 18.01
CA LYS A 127 5.05 29.18 18.63
C LYS A 127 6.06 30.32 18.62
N LEU A 128 7.32 30.05 19.02
CA LEU A 128 8.36 31.07 19.06
C LEU A 128 8.77 31.55 17.66
N LEU A 129 8.92 30.65 16.68
CA LEU A 129 9.23 31.02 15.28
C LEU A 129 8.17 31.98 14.68
N ALA A 130 6.91 31.84 15.08
CA ALA A 130 5.82 32.71 14.61
C ALA A 130 5.97 34.17 15.08
N LEU A 131 6.58 34.41 16.26
CA LEU A 131 6.74 35.76 16.84
C LEU A 131 7.63 36.69 16.02
N PHE A 132 8.51 36.12 15.18
CA PHE A 132 9.39 36.89 14.30
C PHE A 132 9.23 36.54 12.82
N ASN A 133 8.01 36.10 12.45
CA ASN A 133 7.59 35.85 11.08
C ASN A 133 8.55 34.93 10.31
N CYS A 134 9.07 33.90 10.98
CA CYS A 134 10.01 32.95 10.38
C CYS A 134 9.27 31.95 9.49
N HIS A 135 9.47 32.07 8.18
CA HIS A 135 8.86 31.17 7.18
C HIS A 135 9.66 29.90 6.91
N TYR A 136 10.86 29.76 7.49
CA TYR A 136 11.72 28.60 7.27
C TYR A 136 11.05 27.32 7.77
N ARG A 137 10.85 26.36 6.88
CA ARG A 137 10.28 25.06 7.20
C ARG A 137 11.35 24.00 7.32
N ASN A 138 12.38 24.03 6.48
CA ASN A 138 13.43 23.02 6.48
C ASN A 138 14.83 23.61 6.30
N VAL A 139 15.81 22.84 6.75
CA VAL A 139 17.23 23.06 6.44
C VAL A 139 17.87 21.78 5.95
N LEU A 140 18.93 21.91 5.16
CA LEU A 140 19.74 20.76 4.76
C LEU A 140 20.41 20.13 5.99
N LYS A 141 20.19 18.83 6.18
CA LYS A 141 20.79 18.02 7.24
C LYS A 141 22.06 17.31 6.73
N LYS A 142 22.03 16.78 5.50
CA LYS A 142 23.17 16.10 4.87
C LYS A 142 23.30 16.47 3.40
N THR A 143 24.52 16.82 3.00
CA THR A 143 24.87 17.08 1.60
C THR A 143 24.98 15.81 0.74
N SER A 144 25.22 14.64 1.35
CA SER A 144 25.46 13.38 0.64
C SER A 144 24.27 12.88 -0.17
N ASN A 145 23.05 13.15 0.30
CA ASN A 145 21.80 12.66 -0.27
C ASN A 145 20.71 13.73 -0.30
N GLY A 146 21.02 14.98 0.06
CA GLY A 146 20.03 16.05 0.13
C GLY A 146 19.03 15.94 1.28
N GLU A 147 19.27 15.06 2.27
CA GLU A 147 18.37 14.90 3.43
C GLU A 147 18.18 16.25 4.12
N THR A 148 16.94 16.67 4.30
CA THR A 148 16.57 17.88 5.05
C THR A 148 15.88 17.51 6.37
N GLU A 149 15.87 18.45 7.31
CA GLU A 149 15.11 18.36 8.55
C GLU A 149 14.33 19.65 8.82
N ALA A 150 13.36 19.60 9.72
CA ALA A 150 12.56 20.77 10.09
C ALA A 150 13.44 21.89 10.66
N PHE A 151 13.19 23.14 10.27
CA PHE A 151 13.81 24.31 10.88
C PHE A 151 13.13 24.61 12.22
N THR A 152 13.87 24.62 13.33
CA THR A 152 13.30 24.76 14.69
C THR A 152 13.87 25.99 15.39
N PHE A 153 13.17 26.58 16.38
CA PHE A 153 13.64 27.76 17.11
C PHE A 153 15.01 27.55 17.76
N ARG A 154 15.30 26.33 18.21
CA ARG A 154 16.62 25.96 18.74
C ARG A 154 17.77 26.25 17.78
N LYS A 155 17.50 26.35 16.47
CA LYS A 155 18.48 26.75 15.45
C LYS A 155 18.90 28.22 15.53
N PHE A 156 18.02 29.09 16.02
CA PHE A 156 18.37 30.47 16.34
C PHE A 156 19.11 30.57 17.66
N VAL A 157 18.70 29.80 18.67
CA VAL A 157 19.24 29.90 20.04
C VAL A 157 20.77 29.88 20.06
N TYR A 158 21.42 28.96 19.35
CA TYR A 158 22.89 28.88 19.37
C TYR A 158 23.61 29.96 18.55
N LEU A 159 22.88 30.68 17.69
CA LEU A 159 23.34 31.81 16.89
C LEU A 159 22.95 33.18 17.49
N MET A 160 22.29 33.18 18.65
CA MET A 160 21.97 34.39 19.42
C MET A 160 22.42 34.31 20.88
N MET A 161 22.71 33.12 21.40
CA MET A 161 23.20 32.90 22.76
C MET A 161 24.57 32.21 22.74
N LEU A 162 25.57 32.81 23.41
CA LEU A 162 26.87 32.20 23.68
C LEU A 162 27.12 32.11 25.18
N ASN A 163 27.39 30.90 25.65
CA ASN A 163 27.82 30.67 27.04
C ASN A 163 29.34 30.91 27.18
N GLU A 164 29.83 30.95 28.42
CA GLU A 164 31.25 31.16 28.74
C GLU A 164 32.17 30.15 28.01
N SER A 165 31.75 28.90 27.88
CA SER A 165 32.55 27.87 27.20
C SER A 165 32.64 28.07 25.68
N ARG A 166 31.54 28.45 25.01
CA ARG A 166 31.51 28.67 23.54
C ARG A 166 32.11 30.01 23.15
N ILE A 167 31.94 31.06 23.96
CA ILE A 167 32.40 32.40 23.60
C ILE A 167 33.92 32.45 23.38
N VAL A 168 34.69 31.65 24.12
CA VAL A 168 36.16 31.59 23.97
C VAL A 168 36.64 30.55 22.93
N GLN A 169 35.77 29.80 22.26
CA GLN A 169 36.17 28.66 21.42
C GLN A 169 37.00 29.04 20.17
N LYS A 170 37.87 28.11 19.77
CA LYS A 170 38.64 28.24 18.52
C LYS A 170 37.76 28.07 17.29
N ASN A 171 36.77 27.19 17.36
CA ASN A 171 35.85 26.90 16.25
C ASN A 171 34.96 28.10 15.97
N SER A 172 34.38 28.15 14.77
CA SER A 172 33.42 29.18 14.40
C SER A 172 32.20 29.15 15.32
N PRO A 173 31.64 30.31 15.71
CA PRO A 173 30.45 30.36 16.57
C PRO A 173 29.20 29.80 15.91
N ILE A 174 29.24 29.48 14.61
CA ILE A 174 28.14 28.81 13.90
C ILE A 174 27.95 27.35 14.33
N TYR A 175 28.96 26.73 14.93
CA TYR A 175 28.90 25.33 15.35
C TYR A 175 28.43 25.21 16.81
N MET A 176 27.63 24.19 17.13
CA MET A 176 27.12 23.98 18.49
C MET A 176 28.16 23.36 19.44
N GLY A 177 29.09 22.54 18.93
CA GLY A 177 30.03 21.76 19.74
C GLY A 177 31.50 22.06 19.49
N ASP A 178 32.37 21.56 20.39
CA ASP A 178 33.83 21.71 20.30
C ASP A 178 34.55 20.50 19.67
N THR A 179 33.83 19.41 19.38
CA THR A 179 34.48 18.19 18.88
C THR A 179 34.84 18.31 17.40
N ARG A 180 35.82 17.52 16.93
CA ARG A 180 36.21 17.48 15.50
C ARG A 180 35.04 17.17 14.55
N ARG A 181 34.01 16.45 15.01
CA ARG A 181 32.82 16.11 14.21
C ARG A 181 31.87 17.30 14.04
N ASP A 182 31.89 18.24 14.97
CA ASP A 182 31.03 19.43 14.93
C ASP A 182 31.57 20.47 13.95
N LYS A 183 32.90 20.54 13.77
CA LYS A 183 33.60 21.52 12.90
C LYS A 183 33.26 21.44 11.40
N THR A 184 32.58 20.38 10.97
CA THR A 184 32.20 20.16 9.57
C THR A 184 30.71 19.85 9.42
N SER A 185 29.90 20.21 10.42
CA SER A 185 28.46 19.99 10.40
C SER A 185 27.81 20.76 9.25
N SER A 186 27.48 20.04 8.16
CA SER A 186 26.80 20.63 7.00
C SER A 186 25.45 21.26 7.37
N LYS A 187 24.80 20.73 8.41
CA LYS A 187 23.55 21.26 8.98
C LYS A 187 23.71 22.63 9.60
N GLU A 188 24.75 22.82 10.41
CA GLU A 188 24.99 24.09 11.12
C GLU A 188 25.40 25.18 10.13
N VAL A 189 26.25 24.83 9.16
CA VAL A 189 26.61 25.70 8.04
C VAL A 189 25.38 26.09 7.22
N ALA A 190 24.55 25.11 6.83
CA ALA A 190 23.32 25.39 6.09
C ALA A 190 22.33 26.25 6.88
N THR A 191 22.28 26.09 8.22
CA THR A 191 21.43 26.91 9.10
C THR A 191 21.90 28.36 9.15
N PHE A 192 23.20 28.59 9.33
CA PHE A 192 23.79 29.92 9.30
C PHE A 192 23.49 30.64 7.97
N PHE A 193 23.74 29.97 6.85
CA PHE A 193 23.46 30.55 5.53
C PHE A 193 21.96 30.73 5.27
N ALA A 194 21.09 29.83 5.75
CA ALA A 194 19.63 29.99 5.62
C ALA A 194 19.13 31.24 6.36
N ILE A 195 19.63 31.50 7.58
CA ILE A 195 19.27 32.69 8.36
C ILE A 195 19.70 33.97 7.66
N LEU A 196 20.93 34.02 7.16
CA LEU A 196 21.46 35.22 6.49
C LEU A 196 20.94 35.41 5.06
N SER A 197 20.48 34.37 4.37
CA SER A 197 19.96 34.49 2.99
C SER A 197 18.44 34.56 2.90
N GLY A 198 17.72 34.17 3.96
CA GLY A 198 16.28 33.95 3.87
C GLY A 198 15.88 32.69 3.11
N PHE A 199 16.82 31.82 2.76
CA PHE A 199 16.57 30.65 1.93
C PHE A 199 15.99 29.47 2.72
N ASP A 200 14.80 29.01 2.33
CA ASP A 200 14.18 27.78 2.85
C ASP A 200 14.44 26.57 1.95
N TYR A 201 14.92 25.47 2.54
CA TYR A 201 15.16 24.24 1.79
C TYR A 201 13.85 23.50 1.51
N GLN A 202 13.73 22.95 0.30
CA GLN A 202 12.61 22.07 -0.01
C GLN A 202 12.69 20.80 0.83
N LYS A 203 11.53 20.33 1.34
CA LYS A 203 11.46 19.10 2.12
C LYS A 203 11.94 17.92 1.28
N HIS A 204 12.99 17.27 1.75
CA HIS A 204 13.50 16.05 1.15
C HIS A 204 12.46 14.94 1.21
N VAL A 205 12.04 14.46 0.05
CA VAL A 205 11.22 13.25 -0.08
C VAL A 205 12.18 12.07 -0.18
N LYS A 206 12.10 11.16 0.79
CA LYS A 206 12.93 9.96 0.82
C LYS A 206 12.53 9.05 -0.34
N LEU A 207 13.32 9.06 -1.40
CA LEU A 207 13.24 8.04 -2.46
C LEU A 207 13.62 6.68 -1.85
N GLU A 208 12.94 5.61 -2.27
CA GLU A 208 13.28 4.25 -1.86
C GLU A 208 14.75 3.95 -2.15
N SER A 209 15.45 3.37 -1.17
CA SER A 209 16.85 3.04 -1.34
C SER A 209 17.03 1.97 -2.41
N ALA A 210 18.18 2.00 -3.10
CA ALA A 210 18.55 0.95 -4.04
C ALA A 210 18.54 -0.44 -3.39
N GLU A 211 18.84 -0.53 -2.10
CA GLU A 211 18.78 -1.77 -1.32
C GLU A 211 17.36 -2.33 -1.20
N VAL A 212 16.37 -1.48 -0.92
CA VAL A 212 14.96 -1.88 -0.84
C VAL A 212 14.44 -2.34 -2.21
N LYS A 213 14.79 -1.62 -3.28
CA LYS A 213 14.44 -2.02 -4.65
C LYS A 213 15.07 -3.36 -5.04
N LYS A 214 16.36 -3.56 -4.71
CA LYS A 214 17.04 -4.85 -4.94
C LYS A 214 16.41 -5.98 -4.13
N ALA A 215 16.01 -5.73 -2.88
CA ALA A 215 15.36 -6.73 -2.05
C ALA A 215 13.99 -7.16 -2.60
N GLN A 216 13.17 -6.21 -3.10
CA GLN A 216 11.90 -6.51 -3.75
C GLN A 216 12.08 -7.33 -5.03
N LEU A 217 13.03 -6.93 -5.88
CA LEU A 217 13.34 -7.66 -7.11
C LEU A 217 13.85 -9.08 -6.82
N LYS A 218 14.69 -9.26 -5.78
CA LYS A 218 15.12 -10.58 -5.32
C LYS A 218 13.94 -11.44 -4.86
N GLY A 219 13.03 -10.88 -4.06
CA GLY A 219 11.83 -11.61 -3.62
C GLY A 219 10.97 -12.09 -4.80
N ALA A 220 10.82 -11.28 -5.84
CA ALA A 220 10.11 -11.68 -7.06
C ALA A 220 10.85 -12.79 -7.84
N VAL A 221 12.18 -12.73 -7.90
CA VAL A 221 13.01 -13.79 -8.51
C VAL A 221 12.88 -15.11 -7.75
N ASP A 222 12.89 -15.07 -6.41
CA ASP A 222 12.76 -16.26 -5.56
C ASP A 222 11.39 -16.95 -5.75
N GLU A 223 10.30 -16.17 -5.82
CA GLU A 223 8.95 -16.68 -6.08
C GLU A 223 8.83 -17.33 -7.46
N LEU A 224 9.30 -16.67 -8.51
CA LEU A 224 9.29 -17.24 -9.86
C LEU A 224 10.17 -18.49 -9.95
N SER A 225 11.27 -18.55 -9.21
CA SER A 225 12.13 -19.73 -9.14
C SER A 225 11.40 -20.93 -8.52
N LEU A 226 10.55 -20.69 -7.51
CA LEU A 226 9.71 -21.74 -6.94
C LEU A 226 8.70 -22.28 -7.95
N ILE A 227 8.05 -21.39 -8.72
CA ILE A 227 7.13 -21.77 -9.80
C ILE A 227 7.84 -22.62 -10.86
N CYS A 228 9.05 -22.22 -11.27
CA CYS A 228 9.86 -23.00 -12.20
C CYS A 228 10.18 -24.40 -11.67
N ASN A 229 10.48 -24.54 -10.38
CA ASN A 229 10.74 -25.84 -9.76
C ASN A 229 9.49 -26.73 -9.76
N ASN A 230 8.32 -26.19 -9.41
CA ASN A 230 7.06 -26.95 -9.44
C ASN A 230 6.72 -27.40 -10.87
N LEU A 231 6.85 -26.52 -11.86
CA LEU A 231 6.63 -26.87 -13.27
C LEU A 231 7.57 -27.98 -13.75
N ARG A 232 8.84 -27.98 -13.31
CA ARG A 232 9.79 -29.06 -13.64
C ARG A 232 9.36 -30.40 -13.06
N VAL A 233 8.85 -30.41 -11.82
CA VAL A 233 8.32 -31.64 -11.18
C VAL A 233 7.09 -32.15 -11.92
N GLU A 234 6.10 -31.28 -12.18
CA GLU A 234 4.87 -31.65 -12.92
C GLU A 234 5.18 -32.21 -14.32
N ILE A 235 6.13 -31.58 -15.04
CA ILE A 235 6.59 -32.06 -16.35
C ILE A 235 7.19 -33.47 -16.21
N ALA A 236 8.09 -33.69 -15.25
CA ALA A 236 8.74 -34.99 -15.06
C ALA A 236 7.74 -36.10 -14.67
N GLU A 237 6.78 -35.80 -13.78
CA GLU A 237 5.72 -36.75 -13.39
C GLU A 237 4.84 -37.11 -14.59
N THR A 238 4.43 -36.11 -15.39
CA THR A 238 3.59 -36.33 -16.56
C THR A 238 4.34 -37.08 -17.66
N GLU A 239 5.63 -36.81 -17.85
CA GLU A 239 6.50 -37.53 -18.78
C GLU A 239 6.63 -39.01 -18.41
N ASN A 240 6.77 -39.33 -17.12
CA ASN A 240 6.80 -40.72 -16.65
C ASN A 240 5.49 -41.47 -16.96
N LEU A 241 4.33 -40.80 -16.89
CA LEU A 241 3.03 -41.42 -17.17
C LEU A 241 2.82 -41.76 -18.65
N ILE A 242 3.54 -41.12 -19.56
CA ILE A 242 3.47 -41.35 -21.01
C ILE A 242 4.75 -41.98 -21.57
N GLN A 243 5.63 -42.45 -20.69
CA GLN A 243 6.90 -43.04 -21.07
C GLN A 243 6.68 -44.26 -21.97
N GLY A 244 7.37 -44.29 -23.11
CA GLY A 244 7.24 -45.36 -24.11
C GLY A 244 6.22 -45.09 -25.23
N TYR A 245 5.47 -43.98 -25.17
CA TYR A 245 4.61 -43.55 -26.27
C TYR A 245 5.27 -42.43 -27.09
N ASN A 246 5.22 -42.54 -28.41
CA ASN A 246 5.64 -41.48 -29.32
C ASN A 246 4.41 -40.69 -29.79
N THR A 247 4.43 -39.36 -29.64
CA THR A 247 3.32 -38.46 -29.98
C THR A 247 2.86 -38.59 -31.43
N ASP A 248 3.78 -38.78 -32.38
CA ASP A 248 3.43 -38.93 -33.80
C ASP A 248 2.71 -40.27 -34.05
N GLN A 249 3.18 -41.33 -33.40
CA GLN A 249 2.55 -42.66 -33.47
C GLN A 249 1.16 -42.68 -32.80
N ILE A 250 0.97 -41.92 -31.71
CA ILE A 250 -0.34 -41.77 -31.06
C ILE A 250 -1.32 -41.08 -31.99
N ASN A 251 -0.92 -39.97 -32.62
CA ASN A 251 -1.80 -39.22 -33.52
C ASN A 251 -2.22 -40.07 -34.73
N GLU A 252 -1.28 -40.82 -35.31
CA GLU A 252 -1.57 -41.78 -36.38
C GLU A 252 -2.52 -42.88 -35.91
N ARG A 253 -2.32 -43.42 -34.70
CA ARG A 253 -3.19 -44.45 -34.12
C ARG A 253 -4.61 -43.93 -33.87
N ILE A 254 -4.75 -42.72 -33.33
CA ILE A 254 -6.04 -42.05 -33.13
C ILE A 254 -6.77 -41.87 -34.47
N ALA A 255 -6.09 -41.40 -35.51
CA ALA A 255 -6.68 -41.22 -36.84
C ALA A 255 -7.17 -42.54 -37.44
N ASN A 256 -6.37 -43.61 -37.30
CA ASN A 256 -6.75 -44.95 -37.78
C ASN A 256 -7.96 -45.51 -37.01
N LEU A 257 -7.99 -45.36 -35.68
CA LEU A 257 -9.13 -45.80 -34.86
C LEU A 257 -10.40 -45.00 -35.17
N ASP A 258 -10.30 -43.68 -35.36
CA ASP A 258 -11.44 -42.83 -35.76
C ASP A 258 -12.00 -43.22 -37.13
N SER A 259 -11.12 -43.48 -38.11
CA SER A 259 -11.52 -43.97 -39.44
C SER A 259 -12.25 -45.31 -39.34
N PHE A 260 -11.72 -46.26 -38.56
CA PHE A 260 -12.35 -47.55 -38.34
C PHE A 260 -13.72 -47.42 -37.65
N ILE A 261 -13.85 -46.58 -36.63
CA ILE A 261 -15.13 -46.33 -35.95
C ILE A 261 -16.16 -45.76 -36.93
N LYS A 262 -15.76 -44.82 -37.80
CA LYS A 262 -16.63 -44.24 -38.84
C LYS A 262 -17.11 -45.29 -39.84
N GLU A 263 -16.20 -46.14 -40.32
CA GLU A 263 -16.54 -47.22 -41.24
C GLU A 263 -17.52 -48.22 -40.62
N GLN A 264 -17.26 -48.67 -39.38
CA GLN A 264 -18.15 -49.59 -38.68
C GLN A 264 -19.54 -48.99 -38.44
N ARG A 265 -19.64 -47.68 -38.13
CA ARG A 265 -20.94 -47.00 -37.99
C ARG A 265 -21.77 -47.04 -39.28
N LEU A 266 -21.14 -46.85 -40.45
CA LEU A 266 -21.84 -46.94 -41.73
C LEU A 266 -22.39 -48.34 -42.00
N ILE A 267 -21.64 -49.37 -41.61
CA ILE A 267 -22.06 -50.77 -41.74
C ILE A 267 -23.24 -51.07 -40.79
N VAL A 268 -23.20 -50.59 -39.54
CA VAL A 268 -24.30 -50.73 -38.57
C VAL A 268 -25.58 -50.11 -39.12
N VAL A 269 -25.53 -48.87 -39.62
CA VAL A 269 -26.70 -48.18 -40.21
C VAL A 269 -27.31 -49.02 -41.34
N LYS A 270 -26.47 -49.56 -42.23
CA LYS A 270 -26.95 -50.40 -43.34
C LYS A 270 -27.67 -51.66 -42.85
N HIS A 271 -27.13 -52.35 -41.85
CA HIS A 271 -27.76 -53.55 -41.30
C HIS A 271 -29.01 -53.24 -40.47
N GLU A 272 -29.07 -52.10 -39.79
CA GLU A 272 -30.30 -51.62 -39.13
C GLU A 272 -31.42 -51.37 -40.14
N GLU A 273 -31.12 -50.72 -41.28
CA GLU A 273 -32.08 -50.53 -42.37
C GLU A 273 -32.56 -51.87 -42.96
N GLU A 274 -31.66 -52.83 -43.17
CA GLU A 274 -32.00 -54.18 -43.65
C GLU A 274 -32.91 -54.91 -42.65
N ARG A 275 -32.60 -54.83 -41.35
CA ARG A 275 -33.42 -55.41 -40.28
C ARG A 275 -34.81 -54.79 -40.25
N GLU A 276 -34.91 -53.47 -40.36
CA GLU A 276 -36.20 -52.78 -40.36
C GLU A 276 -37.08 -53.24 -41.53
N ARG A 277 -36.51 -53.37 -42.73
CA ARG A 277 -37.24 -53.90 -43.91
C ARG A 277 -37.74 -55.32 -43.69
N SER A 278 -36.90 -56.22 -43.16
CA SER A 278 -37.32 -57.60 -42.86
C SER A 278 -38.40 -57.66 -41.79
N VAL A 279 -38.33 -56.83 -40.74
CA VAL A 279 -39.38 -56.74 -39.71
C VAL A 279 -40.70 -56.21 -40.28
N GLN A 280 -40.65 -55.18 -41.13
CA GLN A 280 -41.83 -54.67 -41.84
C GLN A 280 -42.45 -55.77 -42.72
N ARG A 281 -41.64 -56.55 -43.43
CA ARG A 281 -42.09 -57.69 -44.23
C ARG A 281 -42.74 -58.77 -43.37
N LEU A 282 -42.15 -59.11 -42.23
CA LEU A 282 -42.74 -60.06 -41.27
C LEU A 282 -44.12 -59.63 -40.81
N ASN A 283 -44.28 -58.36 -40.44
CA ASN A 283 -45.58 -57.82 -40.03
C ASN A 283 -46.61 -57.92 -41.16
N SER A 284 -46.22 -57.66 -42.41
CA SER A 284 -47.10 -57.80 -43.57
C SER A 284 -47.56 -59.26 -43.78
N LEU A 285 -46.63 -60.22 -43.70
CA LEU A 285 -46.90 -61.65 -43.87
C LEU A 285 -47.75 -62.21 -42.72
N ALA A 286 -47.51 -61.75 -41.49
CA ALA A 286 -48.30 -62.14 -40.33
C ALA A 286 -49.76 -61.67 -40.44
N ASN A 287 -49.98 -60.44 -40.91
CA ASN A 287 -51.33 -59.91 -41.17
C ASN A 287 -52.04 -60.70 -42.29
N GLU A 288 -51.32 -61.03 -43.36
CA GLU A 288 -51.84 -61.82 -44.48
C GLU A 288 -52.22 -63.25 -44.03
N LYS A 289 -51.35 -63.89 -43.25
CA LYS A 289 -51.62 -65.20 -42.63
C LYS A 289 -52.89 -65.17 -41.77
N SER A 290 -53.06 -64.13 -40.95
CA SER A 290 -54.27 -63.97 -40.13
C SER A 290 -55.53 -63.87 -41.00
N ARG A 291 -55.47 -63.05 -42.07
CA ARG A 291 -56.59 -62.87 -43.00
C ARG A 291 -56.98 -64.17 -43.71
N ILE A 292 -56.00 -64.94 -44.17
CA ILE A 292 -56.22 -66.24 -44.82
C ILE A 292 -56.80 -67.26 -43.83
N ALA A 293 -56.25 -67.33 -42.61
CA ALA A 293 -56.76 -68.20 -41.56
C ALA A 293 -58.22 -67.89 -41.18
N ASP A 294 -58.57 -66.60 -41.08
CA ASP A 294 -59.93 -66.15 -40.79
C ASP A 294 -60.89 -66.56 -41.92
N ASN A 295 -60.52 -66.35 -43.18
CA ASN A 295 -61.35 -66.74 -44.33
C ASN A 295 -61.50 -68.26 -44.42
N LEU A 296 -60.43 -69.02 -44.20
CA LEU A 296 -60.46 -70.48 -44.17
C LEU A 296 -61.43 -71.00 -43.09
N SER A 297 -61.46 -70.37 -41.92
CA SER A 297 -62.41 -70.72 -40.86
C SER A 297 -63.87 -70.52 -41.29
N LYS A 298 -64.15 -69.44 -42.03
CA LYS A 298 -65.48 -69.14 -42.57
C LYS A 298 -65.89 -70.13 -43.67
N PHE A 299 -64.97 -70.49 -44.56
CA PHE A 299 -65.25 -71.49 -45.61
C PHE A 299 -65.50 -72.88 -45.03
N ARG A 300 -64.73 -73.31 -44.02
CA ARG A 300 -64.98 -74.57 -43.32
C ARG A 300 -66.34 -74.58 -42.61
N LEU A 301 -66.74 -73.46 -42.02
CA LEU A 301 -68.08 -73.32 -41.43
C LEU A 301 -69.18 -73.40 -42.50
N LEU A 302 -69.00 -72.71 -43.63
CA LEU A 302 -69.93 -72.76 -44.75
C LEU A 302 -70.09 -74.19 -45.30
N LYS A 303 -68.98 -74.94 -45.42
CA LYS A 303 -69.01 -76.36 -45.83
C LYS A 303 -69.86 -77.20 -44.89
N LYS A 304 -69.70 -77.00 -43.57
CA LYS A 304 -70.52 -77.70 -42.57
C LYS A 304 -72.01 -77.36 -42.69
N ASN A 305 -72.34 -76.10 -42.99
CA ASN A 305 -73.72 -75.67 -43.20
C ASN A 305 -74.33 -76.35 -44.43
N TYR A 306 -73.63 -76.35 -45.58
CA TYR A 306 -74.10 -77.04 -46.78
C TYR A 306 -74.29 -78.55 -46.57
N GLN A 307 -73.38 -79.21 -45.84
CA GLN A 307 -73.55 -80.62 -45.50
C GLN A 307 -74.80 -80.83 -44.64
N SER A 308 -75.00 -79.99 -43.62
CA SER A 308 -76.20 -80.05 -42.78
C SER A 308 -77.48 -79.79 -43.56
N ASP A 309 -77.44 -78.92 -44.58
CA ASP A 309 -78.58 -78.65 -45.45
C ASP A 309 -78.90 -79.84 -46.35
N ILE A 310 -77.88 -80.55 -46.86
CA ILE A 310 -78.05 -81.81 -47.60
C ILE A 310 -78.67 -82.89 -46.70
N ASP A 311 -78.14 -83.09 -45.49
CA ASP A 311 -78.67 -84.06 -44.53
C ASP A 311 -80.15 -83.74 -44.19
N ARG A 312 -80.48 -82.45 -44.09
CA ARG A 312 -81.86 -81.99 -43.86
C ARG A 312 -82.75 -82.29 -45.07
N LEU A 313 -82.28 -82.06 -46.29
CA LEU A 313 -83.02 -82.40 -47.51
C LEU A 313 -83.23 -83.91 -47.63
N GLU A 314 -82.24 -84.72 -47.25
CA GLU A 314 -82.34 -86.18 -47.21
C GLU A 314 -83.32 -86.67 -46.13
N PHE A 315 -83.30 -86.07 -44.95
CA PHE A 315 -84.28 -86.35 -43.91
C PHE A 315 -85.72 -86.04 -44.38
N ILE A 316 -85.92 -84.92 -45.07
CA ILE A 316 -87.22 -84.54 -45.65
C ILE A 316 -87.67 -85.55 -46.71
N GLU A 317 -86.76 -85.94 -47.61
CA GLU A 317 -87.01 -86.94 -48.64
C GLU A 317 -87.42 -88.30 -48.06
N GLN A 318 -86.65 -88.82 -47.10
CA GLN A 318 -86.93 -90.08 -46.40
C GLN A 318 -88.24 -90.00 -45.62
N SER A 319 -88.50 -88.90 -44.91
CA SER A 319 -89.75 -88.69 -44.16
C SER A 319 -90.96 -88.76 -45.08
N HIS A 320 -90.87 -88.19 -46.28
CA HIS A 320 -91.95 -88.24 -47.26
C HIS A 320 -92.18 -89.67 -47.80
N ASP A 321 -91.10 -90.43 -48.01
CA ASP A 321 -91.19 -91.84 -48.44
C ASP A 321 -91.86 -92.71 -47.36
N TYR A 322 -91.40 -92.62 -46.11
CA TYR A 322 -92.00 -93.35 -44.98
C TYR A 322 -93.46 -92.99 -44.76
N THR A 323 -93.81 -91.70 -44.83
CA THR A 323 -95.20 -91.25 -44.69
C THR A 323 -96.07 -91.79 -45.83
N GLY A 324 -95.51 -91.92 -47.03
CA GLY A 324 -96.18 -92.50 -48.19
C GLY A 324 -96.49 -94.00 -48.06
N GLN A 325 -95.75 -94.74 -47.21
CA GLN A 325 -95.95 -96.17 -46.94
C GLN A 325 -96.94 -96.45 -45.80
N LEU A 326 -97.35 -95.43 -45.04
CA LEU A 326 -98.33 -95.59 -43.97
C LEU A 326 -99.69 -95.99 -44.56
N ALA A 327 -100.18 -97.16 -44.15
CA ALA A 327 -101.50 -97.66 -44.56
C ALA A 327 -102.60 -96.70 -44.09
N GLU A 328 -103.60 -96.46 -44.95
CA GLU A 328 -104.77 -95.66 -44.60
C GLU A 328 -105.50 -96.29 -43.40
N MET A 329 -105.36 -95.67 -42.23
CA MET A 329 -106.02 -96.11 -41.01
C MET A 329 -107.25 -95.27 -40.70
N LYS A 330 -108.27 -95.91 -40.11
CA LYS A 330 -109.42 -95.21 -39.53
C LYS A 330 -109.04 -94.67 -38.17
N CYS A 331 -109.37 -93.41 -37.90
CA CYS A 331 -109.09 -92.79 -36.61
C CYS A 331 -109.80 -93.60 -35.49
N PRO A 332 -109.09 -94.11 -34.47
CA PRO A 332 -109.67 -94.96 -33.44
C PRO A 332 -110.67 -94.24 -32.51
N ILE A 333 -110.79 -92.91 -32.62
CA ILE A 333 -111.71 -92.10 -31.80
C ILE A 333 -113.00 -91.78 -32.55
N CYS A 334 -112.92 -91.25 -33.78
CA CYS A 334 -114.08 -90.80 -34.54
C CYS A 334 -114.41 -91.67 -35.76
N ASN A 335 -113.62 -92.71 -36.00
CA ASN A 335 -113.75 -93.66 -37.11
C ASN A 335 -113.68 -93.05 -38.52
N THR A 336 -113.29 -91.77 -38.62
CA THR A 336 -113.05 -91.08 -39.89
C THR A 336 -111.78 -91.64 -40.55
N THR A 337 -111.88 -92.02 -41.82
CA THR A 337 -110.75 -92.51 -42.62
C THR A 337 -109.78 -91.36 -42.88
N MET A 338 -108.53 -91.46 -42.39
CA MET A 338 -107.48 -90.48 -42.67
C MET A 338 -106.93 -90.76 -44.08
N LYS A 339 -107.48 -90.08 -45.08
CA LYS A 339 -106.98 -90.16 -46.45
C LYS A 339 -105.67 -89.40 -46.57
N SER A 340 -104.68 -90.04 -47.18
CA SER A 340 -103.46 -89.36 -47.62
C SER A 340 -103.82 -88.32 -48.68
N THR A 341 -103.40 -87.07 -48.51
CA THR A 341 -103.56 -86.03 -49.53
C THR A 341 -102.70 -86.38 -50.75
N ASN A 342 -103.32 -86.46 -51.93
CA ASN A 342 -102.62 -86.58 -53.22
C ASN A 342 -101.83 -85.30 -53.52
N VAL A 343 -100.66 -85.16 -52.90
CA VAL A 343 -99.63 -84.21 -53.32
C VAL A 343 -98.88 -84.86 -54.49
N ASP A 344 -98.63 -84.09 -55.55
CA ASP A 344 -97.92 -84.54 -56.74
C ASP A 344 -96.45 -84.85 -56.41
N LYS A 345 -96.20 -86.10 -56.02
CA LYS A 345 -94.92 -86.55 -55.44
C LYS A 345 -93.74 -86.26 -56.36
N GLU A 346 -93.94 -86.35 -57.67
CA GLU A 346 -92.88 -86.27 -58.67
C GLU A 346 -92.23 -84.88 -58.73
N ILE A 347 -93.02 -83.80 -58.67
CA ILE A 347 -92.50 -82.42 -58.68
C ILE A 347 -91.66 -82.14 -57.42
N TYR A 348 -92.05 -82.69 -56.27
CA TYR A 348 -91.37 -82.49 -55.00
C TYR A 348 -89.99 -83.16 -54.97
N TYR A 349 -89.90 -84.41 -55.44
CA TYR A 349 -88.61 -85.12 -55.56
C TYR A 349 -87.68 -84.45 -56.57
N ILE A 350 -88.20 -83.98 -57.71
CA ILE A 350 -87.39 -83.23 -58.70
C ILE A 350 -86.81 -81.94 -58.10
N ALA A 351 -87.58 -81.23 -57.27
CA ALA A 351 -87.11 -80.01 -56.61
C ALA A 351 -86.00 -80.30 -55.57
N ILE A 352 -86.17 -81.34 -54.74
CA ILE A 352 -85.16 -81.76 -53.76
C ILE A 352 -83.88 -82.22 -54.46
N ASP A 353 -83.99 -83.04 -55.51
CA ASP A 353 -82.84 -83.53 -56.27
C ASP A 353 -82.05 -82.39 -56.93
N LYS A 354 -82.75 -81.42 -57.54
CA LYS A 354 -82.09 -80.22 -58.10
C LYS A 354 -81.38 -79.39 -57.04
N GLU A 355 -81.98 -79.18 -55.87
CA GLU A 355 -81.34 -78.40 -54.79
C GLU A 355 -80.16 -79.15 -54.18
N LYS A 356 -80.26 -80.48 -53.98
CA LYS A 356 -79.15 -81.34 -53.58
C LYS A 356 -78.01 -81.29 -54.60
N SER A 357 -78.32 -81.41 -55.90
CA SER A 357 -77.33 -81.34 -56.98
C SER A 357 -76.59 -80.01 -56.97
N LYS A 358 -77.31 -78.89 -56.81
CA LYS A 358 -76.73 -77.55 -56.69
C LYS A 358 -75.83 -77.41 -55.45
N LEU A 359 -76.28 -77.89 -54.29
CA LEU A 359 -75.48 -77.87 -53.05
C LEU A 359 -74.23 -78.73 -53.17
N ASN A 360 -74.32 -79.89 -53.84
CA ASN A 360 -73.16 -80.74 -54.12
C ASN A 360 -72.15 -80.03 -55.04
N THR A 361 -72.60 -79.32 -56.09
CA THR A 361 -71.70 -78.50 -56.91
C THR A 361 -71.02 -77.41 -56.07
N HIS A 362 -71.78 -76.68 -55.24
CA HIS A 362 -71.21 -75.67 -54.35
C HIS A 362 -70.24 -76.25 -53.31
N LEU A 363 -70.46 -77.48 -52.83
CA LEU A 363 -69.54 -78.17 -51.92
C LEU A 363 -68.22 -78.52 -52.61
N THR A 364 -68.25 -78.96 -53.86
CA THR A 364 -67.03 -79.23 -54.64
C THR A 364 -66.22 -77.96 -54.86
N ASP A 365 -66.86 -76.88 -55.35
CA ASP A 365 -66.19 -75.58 -55.56
C ASP A 365 -65.60 -75.02 -54.26
N LEU A 366 -66.36 -75.16 -53.16
CA LEU A 366 -65.91 -74.72 -51.83
C LEU A 366 -64.76 -75.57 -51.29
N GLN A 367 -64.73 -76.87 -51.61
CA GLN A 367 -63.63 -77.75 -51.23
C GLN A 367 -62.33 -77.36 -51.94
N GLU A 368 -62.37 -77.10 -53.24
CA GLU A 368 -61.22 -76.60 -54.00
C GLU A 368 -60.71 -75.28 -53.41
N THR A 369 -61.63 -74.34 -53.10
CA THR A 369 -61.27 -73.07 -52.45
C THR A 369 -60.62 -73.27 -51.07
N ILE A 370 -61.07 -74.24 -50.28
CA ILE A 370 -60.48 -74.55 -48.98
C ILE A 370 -59.05 -75.09 -49.14
N GLU A 371 -58.82 -75.96 -50.13
CA GLU A 371 -57.50 -76.52 -50.42
C GLU A 371 -56.50 -75.45 -50.89
N ASP A 372 -56.94 -74.52 -51.74
CA ASP A 372 -56.13 -73.36 -52.17
C ASP A 372 -55.70 -72.50 -50.97
N PHE A 373 -56.66 -72.13 -50.10
CA PHE A 373 -56.36 -71.33 -48.90
C PHE A 373 -55.48 -72.08 -47.88
N GLU A 374 -55.60 -73.40 -47.80
CA GLU A 374 -54.69 -74.22 -46.99
C GLU A 374 -53.28 -74.22 -47.57
N CYS A 375 -53.13 -74.32 -48.88
CA CYS A 375 -51.85 -74.20 -49.58
C CYS A 375 -51.19 -72.85 -49.30
N ASP A 376 -51.92 -71.74 -49.52
CA ASP A 376 -51.45 -70.37 -49.26
C ASP A 376 -50.98 -70.19 -47.80
N LEU A 377 -51.69 -70.76 -46.83
CA LEU A 377 -51.33 -70.70 -45.42
C LEU A 377 -49.99 -71.41 -45.16
N THR A 378 -49.72 -72.55 -45.83
CA THR A 378 -48.42 -73.23 -45.72
C THR A 378 -47.29 -72.42 -46.35
N GLU A 379 -47.52 -71.79 -47.51
CA GLU A 379 -46.52 -70.98 -48.19
C GLU A 379 -46.15 -69.73 -47.38
N ILE A 380 -47.15 -68.98 -46.92
CA ILE A 380 -46.90 -67.79 -46.08
C ILE A 380 -46.23 -68.16 -44.77
N SER A 381 -46.57 -69.31 -44.17
CA SER A 381 -45.90 -69.78 -42.96
C SER A 381 -44.42 -70.08 -43.21
N LYS A 382 -44.06 -70.64 -44.37
CA LYS A 382 -42.64 -70.83 -44.76
C LYS A 382 -41.95 -69.47 -44.93
N SER A 383 -42.55 -68.53 -45.64
CA SER A 383 -41.99 -67.18 -45.83
C SER A 383 -41.79 -66.42 -44.51
N ILE A 384 -42.68 -66.59 -43.53
CA ILE A 384 -42.51 -66.01 -42.18
C ILE A 384 -41.27 -66.59 -41.49
N VAL A 385 -41.08 -67.92 -41.53
CA VAL A 385 -39.92 -68.57 -40.90
C VAL A 385 -38.61 -68.13 -41.57
N GLU A 386 -38.61 -68.00 -42.90
CA GLU A 386 -37.47 -67.51 -43.66
C GLU A 386 -37.10 -66.08 -43.26
N GLU A 387 -38.05 -65.15 -43.20
CA GLU A 387 -37.77 -63.78 -42.78
C GLU A 387 -37.39 -63.68 -41.29
N GLN A 388 -37.96 -64.50 -40.41
CA GLN A 388 -37.53 -64.57 -39.00
C GLN A 388 -36.06 -65.01 -38.89
N SER A 389 -35.63 -65.95 -39.73
CA SER A 389 -34.23 -66.39 -39.76
C SER A 389 -33.28 -65.29 -40.25
N LYS A 390 -33.71 -64.48 -41.23
CA LYS A 390 -32.96 -63.31 -41.72
C LYS A 390 -32.82 -62.24 -40.64
N VAL A 391 -33.91 -61.89 -39.94
CA VAL A 391 -33.86 -60.92 -38.83
C VAL A 391 -32.87 -61.36 -37.76
N LYS A 392 -32.94 -62.63 -37.33
CA LYS A 392 -32.03 -63.18 -36.32
C LYS A 392 -30.57 -63.18 -36.78
N TYR A 393 -30.32 -63.46 -38.05
CA TYR A 393 -28.98 -63.39 -38.63
C TYR A 393 -28.40 -61.97 -38.59
N ILE A 394 -29.21 -60.96 -38.95
CA ILE A 394 -28.80 -59.55 -38.91
C ILE A 394 -28.57 -59.08 -37.46
N GLU A 395 -29.40 -59.50 -36.51
CA GLU A 395 -29.21 -59.18 -35.09
C GLU A 395 -27.87 -59.69 -34.54
N ASN A 396 -27.48 -60.92 -34.88
CA ASN A 396 -26.17 -61.45 -34.49
C ASN A 396 -25.00 -60.62 -35.09
N ILE A 397 -25.12 -60.17 -36.34
CA ILE A 397 -24.10 -59.31 -36.97
C ILE A 397 -23.99 -57.98 -36.23
N LEU A 398 -25.12 -57.36 -35.87
CA LEU A 398 -25.16 -56.10 -35.12
C LEU A 398 -24.51 -56.24 -33.74
N ASP A 399 -24.77 -57.33 -33.01
CA ASP A 399 -24.16 -57.61 -31.71
C ASP A 399 -22.64 -57.81 -31.79
N GLU A 400 -22.15 -58.51 -32.82
CA GLU A 400 -20.72 -58.66 -33.06
C GLU A 400 -20.05 -57.32 -33.37
N GLN A 401 -20.69 -56.46 -34.17
CA GLN A 401 -20.19 -55.13 -34.51
C GLN A 401 -20.19 -54.20 -33.29
N ALA A 402 -21.23 -54.23 -32.45
CA ALA A 402 -21.30 -53.45 -31.22
C ALA A 402 -20.13 -53.78 -30.27
N ASN A 403 -19.81 -55.07 -30.10
CA ASN A 403 -18.69 -55.51 -29.28
C ASN A 403 -17.33 -55.07 -29.84
N LYS A 404 -17.15 -55.10 -31.17
CA LYS A 404 -15.92 -54.61 -31.82
C LYS A 404 -15.76 -53.10 -31.63
N ILE A 405 -16.82 -52.33 -31.89
CA ILE A 405 -16.83 -50.87 -31.73
C ILE A 405 -16.52 -50.47 -30.29
N SER A 406 -17.14 -51.13 -29.30
CA SER A 406 -16.92 -50.80 -27.88
C SER A 406 -15.45 -50.93 -27.47
N LYS A 407 -14.76 -52.00 -27.87
CA LYS A 407 -13.32 -52.18 -27.60
C LYS A 407 -12.48 -51.08 -28.27
N THR A 408 -12.77 -50.76 -29.53
CA THR A 408 -12.05 -49.71 -30.28
C THR A 408 -12.26 -48.33 -29.66
N VAL A 409 -13.46 -48.02 -29.16
CA VAL A 409 -13.76 -46.74 -28.49
C VAL A 409 -12.95 -46.60 -27.19
N LEU A 410 -12.84 -47.66 -26.39
CA LEU A 410 -12.00 -47.64 -25.18
C LEU A 410 -10.52 -47.37 -25.49
N ASP A 411 -9.99 -48.03 -26.53
CA ASP A 411 -8.61 -47.77 -26.98
C ASP A 411 -8.44 -46.33 -27.47
N TYR A 412 -9.40 -45.82 -28.25
CA TYR A 412 -9.42 -44.44 -28.73
C TYR A 412 -9.40 -43.43 -27.58
N GLU A 413 -10.24 -43.61 -26.55
CA GLU A 413 -10.26 -42.76 -25.35
C GLU A 413 -8.93 -42.78 -24.58
N ASN A 414 -8.29 -43.95 -24.48
CA ASN A 414 -6.98 -44.06 -23.82
C ASN A 414 -5.91 -43.29 -24.58
N TYR A 415 -5.84 -43.43 -25.92
CA TYR A 415 -4.89 -42.67 -26.73
C TYR A 415 -5.16 -41.16 -26.69
N LEU A 416 -6.42 -40.72 -26.62
CA LEU A 416 -6.75 -39.31 -26.41
C LEU A 416 -6.20 -38.77 -25.09
N LYS A 417 -6.37 -39.49 -23.98
CA LYS A 417 -5.81 -39.10 -22.67
C LYS A 417 -4.29 -38.95 -22.72
N ILE A 418 -3.60 -39.84 -23.45
CA ILE A 418 -2.14 -39.78 -23.60
C ILE A 418 -1.74 -38.56 -24.43
N ARG A 419 -2.45 -38.28 -25.53
CA ARG A 419 -2.21 -37.08 -26.36
C ARG A 419 -2.42 -35.79 -25.56
N ASP A 420 -3.48 -35.72 -24.76
CA ASP A 420 -3.78 -34.52 -23.98
C ASP A 420 -2.69 -34.25 -22.92
N LYS A 421 -2.14 -35.30 -22.29
CA LYS A 421 -0.95 -35.21 -21.42
C LYS A 421 0.29 -34.72 -22.16
N ALA A 422 0.51 -35.17 -23.40
CA ALA A 422 1.64 -34.71 -24.22
C ALA A 422 1.52 -33.20 -24.55
N VAL A 423 0.30 -32.73 -24.84
CA VAL A 423 0.02 -31.29 -25.05
C VAL A 423 0.23 -30.49 -23.76
N GLU A 424 -0.18 -31.03 -22.61
CA GLU A 424 0.04 -30.42 -21.30
C GLU A 424 1.53 -30.23 -20.99
N ILE A 425 2.36 -31.25 -21.23
CA ILE A 425 3.82 -31.16 -21.11
C ILE A 425 4.36 -30.04 -21.99
N GLN A 426 3.93 -29.95 -23.26
CA GLN A 426 4.40 -28.89 -24.16
C GLN A 426 4.02 -27.49 -23.64
N LYS A 427 2.80 -27.33 -23.12
CA LYS A 427 2.33 -26.07 -22.53
C LYS A 427 3.13 -25.70 -21.28
N ASN A 428 3.40 -26.65 -20.40
CA ASN A 428 4.17 -26.42 -19.18
C ASN A 428 5.64 -26.13 -19.49
N ARG A 429 6.24 -26.80 -20.50
CA ARG A 429 7.59 -26.47 -21.00
C ARG A 429 7.67 -25.03 -21.53
N LYS A 430 6.65 -24.58 -22.27
CA LYS A 430 6.58 -23.19 -22.73
C LYS A 430 6.50 -22.20 -21.57
N LYS A 431 5.61 -22.44 -20.59
CA LYS A 431 5.50 -21.61 -19.38
C LYS A 431 6.82 -21.56 -18.61
N LEU A 432 7.52 -22.69 -18.48
CA LEU A 432 8.81 -22.78 -17.82
C LEU A 432 9.85 -21.90 -18.53
N TYR A 433 9.89 -21.93 -19.86
CA TYR A 433 10.76 -21.08 -20.66
C TYR A 433 10.47 -19.58 -20.44
N ASP A 434 9.21 -19.17 -20.58
CA ASP A 434 8.79 -17.77 -20.42
C ASP A 434 9.10 -17.25 -19.01
N THR A 435 8.87 -18.08 -17.98
CA THR A 435 9.14 -17.73 -16.58
C THR A 435 10.65 -17.61 -16.32
N THR A 436 11.46 -18.49 -16.92
CA THR A 436 12.92 -18.43 -16.80
C THR A 436 13.49 -17.18 -17.45
N ALA A 437 13.01 -16.81 -18.65
CA ALA A 437 13.40 -15.56 -19.30
C ALA A 437 13.04 -14.32 -18.46
N ARG A 438 11.90 -14.36 -17.77
CA ARG A 438 11.49 -13.27 -16.86
C ARG A 438 12.41 -13.16 -15.63
N ILE A 439 12.88 -14.29 -15.10
CA ILE A 439 13.86 -14.31 -14.00
C ILE A 439 15.18 -13.67 -14.45
N GLU A 440 15.65 -13.97 -15.67
CA GLU A 440 16.86 -13.37 -16.24
C GLU A 440 16.73 -11.85 -16.37
N GLU A 441 15.61 -11.36 -16.92
CA GLU A 441 15.34 -9.92 -17.03
C GLU A 441 15.31 -9.22 -15.67
N LEU A 442 14.66 -9.82 -14.66
CA LEU A 442 14.62 -9.26 -13.31
C LEU A 442 16.01 -9.28 -12.65
N SER A 443 16.81 -10.31 -12.91
CA SER A 443 18.20 -10.40 -12.43
C SER A 443 19.08 -9.31 -13.03
N GLU A 444 18.94 -9.04 -14.33
CA GLU A 444 19.65 -7.94 -14.99
C GLU A 444 19.23 -6.56 -14.42
N ARG A 445 17.95 -6.37 -14.08
CA ARG A 445 17.48 -5.15 -13.41
C ARG A 445 18.07 -4.98 -12.01
N ILE A 446 18.31 -6.07 -11.26
CA ILE A 446 18.98 -6.02 -9.95
C ILE A 446 20.40 -5.49 -10.11
N ASP A 447 21.13 -5.98 -11.10
CA ASP A 447 22.52 -5.58 -11.37
C ASP A 447 22.63 -4.12 -11.83
N ASN A 448 21.67 -3.69 -12.66
CA ASN A 448 21.60 -2.32 -13.17
C ASN A 448 21.02 -1.29 -12.18
N THR A 449 20.45 -1.72 -11.05
CA THR A 449 19.95 -0.82 -10.01
C THR A 449 21.12 -0.23 -9.23
N LYS A 450 21.55 0.99 -9.59
CA LYS A 450 22.59 1.77 -8.90
C LYS A 450 21.99 2.74 -7.88
N SER A 451 22.75 3.02 -6.82
CA SER A 451 22.41 4.10 -5.90
C SER A 451 22.62 5.45 -6.57
N VAL A 452 21.54 6.22 -6.74
CA VAL A 452 21.64 7.61 -7.18
C VAL A 452 22.16 8.44 -6.01
N THR A 453 23.41 8.88 -6.10
CA THR A 453 23.99 9.81 -5.12
C THR A 453 23.85 11.24 -5.65
N ASN A 454 22.69 11.84 -5.42
CA ASN A 454 22.49 13.26 -5.69
C ASN A 454 23.12 14.06 -4.53
N LYS A 455 24.42 14.38 -4.66
CA LYS A 455 25.06 15.34 -3.77
C LYS A 455 24.39 16.70 -3.94
N VAL A 456 23.95 17.30 -2.83
CA VAL A 456 23.33 18.63 -2.80
C VAL A 456 24.30 19.59 -2.14
N GLU A 457 24.59 20.70 -2.81
CA GLU A 457 25.45 21.75 -2.28
C GLU A 457 24.69 22.67 -1.29
N ILE A 458 25.43 23.21 -0.32
CA ILE A 458 24.89 24.22 0.59
C ILE A 458 24.78 25.53 -0.18
N LYS A 459 23.60 26.17 -0.18
CA LYS A 459 23.41 27.48 -0.77
C LYS A 459 24.08 28.52 0.13
N ARG A 460 25.25 29.01 -0.28
CA ARG A 460 26.00 30.06 0.41
C ARG A 460 25.54 31.44 -0.07
N LEU A 461 25.78 32.46 0.75
CA LEU A 461 25.65 33.86 0.31
C LEU A 461 26.65 34.16 -0.82
N THR A 462 26.32 35.15 -1.64
CA THR A 462 27.25 35.70 -2.64
C THR A 462 28.42 36.41 -1.94
N ASP A 463 29.53 36.58 -2.64
CA ASP A 463 30.72 37.24 -2.07
C ASP A 463 30.44 38.67 -1.60
N GLU A 464 29.59 39.40 -2.33
CA GLU A 464 29.13 40.75 -1.96
C GLU A 464 28.37 40.75 -0.62
N LEU A 465 27.40 39.85 -0.47
CA LEU A 465 26.60 39.76 0.76
C LEU A 465 27.42 39.28 1.96
N MET A 466 28.40 38.40 1.73
CA MET A 466 29.34 37.99 2.76
C MET A 466 30.29 39.12 3.17
N LEU A 467 30.70 39.97 2.23
CA LEU A 467 31.54 41.12 2.50
C LEU A 467 30.82 42.12 3.40
N GLU A 468 29.54 42.39 3.12
CA GLU A 468 28.69 43.22 3.99
C GLU A 468 28.58 42.66 5.42
N PHE A 469 28.33 41.35 5.56
CA PHE A 469 28.32 40.70 6.88
C PHE A 469 29.67 40.87 7.60
N CYS A 470 30.79 40.70 6.91
CA CYS A 470 32.12 40.93 7.48
C CYS A 470 32.35 42.40 7.86
N LYS A 471 31.75 43.34 7.13
CA LYS A 471 31.84 44.78 7.41
C LYS A 471 31.18 45.10 8.75
N LEU A 472 30.05 44.48 9.09
CA LEU A 472 29.40 44.65 10.40
C LEU A 472 30.32 44.19 11.55
N ILE A 473 30.99 43.04 11.38
CA ILE A 473 31.96 42.54 12.36
C ILE A 473 33.13 43.52 12.48
N GLN A 474 33.65 44.01 11.36
CA GLN A 474 34.74 44.98 11.35
C GLN A 474 34.36 46.27 12.10
N VAL A 475 33.18 46.84 11.82
CA VAL A 475 32.71 48.05 12.48
C VAL A 475 32.64 47.86 14.00
N LEU A 476 32.07 46.75 14.48
CA LEU A 476 32.04 46.46 15.92
C LEU A 476 33.45 46.37 16.52
N LEU A 477 34.38 45.67 15.88
CA LEU A 477 35.75 45.54 16.38
C LEU A 477 36.53 46.86 16.35
N GLU A 478 36.26 47.74 15.38
CA GLU A 478 36.82 49.09 15.31
C GLU A 478 36.24 49.98 16.43
N ASP A 479 34.93 49.93 16.64
CA ASP A 479 34.23 50.72 17.67
C ASP A 479 34.60 50.27 19.08
N TRP A 480 34.98 49.01 19.26
CA TRP A 480 35.52 48.49 20.51
C TRP A 480 37.03 48.76 20.68
N SER A 481 37.64 49.50 19.76
CA SER A 481 39.09 49.77 19.76
C SER A 481 39.96 48.49 19.76
N PHE A 482 39.40 47.35 19.34
CA PHE A 482 40.11 46.07 19.28
C PHE A 482 41.01 45.97 18.04
N ILE A 483 40.59 46.61 16.95
CA ILE A 483 41.39 46.80 15.72
C ILE A 483 41.44 48.29 15.36
N THR A 484 42.45 48.67 14.59
CA THR A 484 42.61 50.06 14.13
C THR A 484 41.58 50.38 13.06
N LYS A 485 40.84 51.48 13.26
CA LYS A 485 39.88 52.00 12.29
C LYS A 485 40.55 52.33 10.96
N THR A 486 40.15 51.65 9.90
CA THR A 486 40.71 51.87 8.55
C THR A 486 39.65 51.68 7.47
N LYS A 487 39.90 52.23 6.28
CA LYS A 487 39.06 51.99 5.10
C LYS A 487 39.27 50.60 4.51
N GLU A 488 40.41 49.97 4.79
CA GLU A 488 40.76 48.65 4.28
C GLU A 488 39.92 47.55 4.94
N GLN A 489 39.63 46.47 4.19
CA GLN A 489 38.91 45.32 4.73
C GLN A 489 39.86 44.50 5.60
N GLN A 490 39.66 44.55 6.92
CA GLN A 490 40.46 43.81 7.89
C GLN A 490 39.80 42.51 8.35
N VAL A 491 38.50 42.34 8.12
CA VAL A 491 37.73 41.14 8.48
C VAL A 491 37.28 40.44 7.20
N ILE A 492 37.64 39.18 7.02
CA ILE A 492 37.29 38.39 5.83
C ILE A 492 36.72 37.04 6.28
N PHE A 493 35.67 36.55 5.59
CA PHE A 493 35.12 35.23 5.85
C PHE A 493 35.90 34.15 5.08
N GLU A 494 36.52 33.23 5.80
CA GLU A 494 37.20 32.08 5.23
C GLU A 494 36.23 30.93 4.99
N ARG A 495 35.93 30.65 3.71
CA ARG A 495 34.94 29.64 3.29
C ARG A 495 35.23 28.21 3.77
N LYS A 496 36.51 27.86 3.99
CA LYS A 496 36.92 26.50 4.40
C LYS A 496 36.62 26.23 5.86
N SER A 497 36.93 27.19 6.74
CA SER A 497 36.66 27.10 8.18
C SER A 497 35.24 27.55 8.54
N ASN A 498 34.57 28.28 7.64
CA ASN A 498 33.32 29.01 7.88
C ASN A 498 33.44 29.96 9.09
N ASP A 499 34.56 30.67 9.14
CA ASP A 499 34.94 31.54 10.25
C ASP A 499 35.62 32.81 9.72
N VAL A 500 35.90 33.76 10.60
CA VAL A 500 36.55 35.03 10.24
C VAL A 500 38.07 35.00 10.38
N VAL A 501 38.72 35.68 9.45
CA VAL A 501 40.12 36.12 9.51
C VAL A 501 40.09 37.60 9.86
N VAL A 502 40.75 37.98 10.95
CA VAL A 502 40.81 39.37 11.44
C VAL A 502 42.27 39.83 11.36
N CYS A 503 42.55 40.97 10.74
CA CYS A 503 43.90 41.51 10.55
C CYS A 503 44.90 40.47 10.01
N ASN A 504 44.52 39.73 8.95
CA ASN A 504 45.31 38.65 8.33
C ASN A 504 45.64 37.46 9.26
N LYS A 505 44.92 37.34 10.38
CA LYS A 505 45.11 36.27 11.36
C LYS A 505 43.80 35.51 11.55
N THR A 506 43.85 34.18 11.44
CA THR A 506 42.66 33.33 11.67
C THR A 506 42.19 33.47 13.11
N LYS A 507 40.87 33.56 13.37
CA LYS A 507 40.34 33.68 14.74
C LYS A 507 40.91 32.62 15.70
N ALA A 508 41.07 31.38 15.22
CA ALA A 508 41.59 30.26 16.02
C ALA A 508 43.00 30.47 16.61
N SER A 509 43.79 31.38 16.04
CA SER A 509 45.15 31.70 16.47
C SER A 509 45.23 32.86 17.49
N TYR A 510 44.10 33.47 17.83
CA TYR A 510 44.00 34.46 18.90
C TYR A 510 43.91 33.82 20.30
N GLY A 511 44.34 34.56 21.33
CA GLY A 511 44.17 34.16 22.74
C GLY A 511 42.69 34.01 23.12
N LYS A 512 42.39 33.39 24.27
CA LYS A 512 41.00 33.14 24.72
C LYS A 512 40.16 34.43 24.77
N GLY A 513 40.66 35.49 25.40
CA GLY A 513 39.95 36.77 25.47
C GLY A 513 39.72 37.44 24.13
N ALA A 514 40.73 37.47 23.25
CA ALA A 514 40.56 38.01 21.90
C ALA A 514 39.54 37.19 21.08
N ARG A 515 39.48 35.87 21.28
CA ARG A 515 38.44 35.02 20.67
C ARG A 515 37.04 35.35 21.21
N ALA A 516 36.90 35.62 22.51
CA ALA A 516 35.64 36.03 23.12
C ALA A 516 35.08 37.30 22.47
N ILE A 517 35.93 38.32 22.29
CA ILE A 517 35.57 39.55 21.61
C ILE A 517 35.14 39.27 20.15
N ILE A 518 35.96 38.56 19.37
CA ILE A 518 35.64 38.29 17.96
C ILE A 518 34.33 37.47 17.81
N ASN A 519 34.12 36.45 18.65
CA ASN A 519 32.90 35.64 18.63
C ASN A 519 31.66 36.47 19.04
N SER A 520 31.81 37.39 19.99
CA SER A 520 30.75 38.33 20.39
C SER A 520 30.37 39.23 19.21
N ALA A 521 31.36 39.84 18.54
CA ALA A 521 31.13 40.65 17.36
C ALA A 521 30.44 39.86 16.23
N PHE A 522 30.84 38.61 16.03
CA PHE A 522 30.24 37.73 15.03
C PHE A 522 28.75 37.50 15.29
N ILE A 523 28.36 37.10 16.51
CA ILE A 523 26.96 36.82 16.86
C ILE A 523 26.10 38.08 16.84
N ILE A 524 26.60 39.20 17.38
CA ILE A 524 25.91 40.49 17.30
C ILE A 524 25.71 40.89 15.83
N SER A 525 26.69 40.63 14.96
CA SER A 525 26.58 40.94 13.53
C SER A 525 25.53 40.09 12.81
N ILE A 526 25.27 38.85 13.24
CA ILE A 526 24.16 38.05 12.67
C ILE A 526 22.83 38.76 12.92
N MET A 527 22.61 39.21 14.16
CA MET A 527 21.41 39.96 14.52
C MET A 527 21.31 41.27 13.75
N LYS A 528 22.37 42.09 13.73
CA LYS A 528 22.39 43.37 13.00
C LYS A 528 22.10 43.16 11.51
N TYR A 529 22.77 42.19 10.88
CA TYR A 529 22.55 41.85 9.48
C TYR A 529 21.10 41.46 9.18
N CYS A 530 20.50 40.62 10.03
CA CYS A 530 19.11 40.22 9.84
C CYS A 530 18.14 41.40 10.01
N VAL A 531 18.36 42.25 11.02
CA VAL A 531 17.51 43.41 11.31
C VAL A 531 17.60 44.45 10.18
N GLU A 532 18.80 44.78 9.71
CA GLU A 532 19.02 45.75 8.62
C GLU A 532 18.39 45.30 7.29
N ARG A 533 18.32 43.98 7.05
CA ARG A 533 17.76 43.39 5.82
C ARG A 533 16.31 42.90 5.95
N GLY A 534 15.69 43.08 7.11
CA GLY A 534 14.32 42.60 7.35
C GLY A 534 14.18 41.07 7.32
N LEU A 535 15.26 40.33 7.58
CA LEU A 535 15.25 38.87 7.70
C LEU A 535 14.76 38.45 9.10
N SER A 536 14.27 37.22 9.20
CA SER A 536 13.74 36.67 10.45
C SER A 536 14.85 36.51 11.51
N HIS A 537 14.73 37.24 12.61
CA HIS A 537 15.57 37.10 13.80
C HIS A 537 14.77 37.44 15.06
N PRO A 538 14.98 36.74 16.21
CA PRO A 538 14.23 37.00 17.45
C PRO A 538 14.39 38.42 18.01
N GLY A 539 15.48 39.11 17.66
CA GLY A 539 15.70 40.52 17.99
C GLY A 539 16.49 40.77 19.27
N PHE A 540 17.09 39.74 19.86
CA PHE A 540 17.97 39.86 21.01
C PHE A 540 19.18 38.93 20.91
N VAL A 541 20.24 39.23 21.67
CA VAL A 541 21.45 38.40 21.85
C VAL A 541 21.79 38.30 23.33
N VAL A 542 22.27 37.13 23.77
CA VAL A 542 22.73 36.89 25.15
C VAL A 542 24.17 36.39 25.13
N LEU A 543 25.07 37.09 25.82
CA LEU A 543 26.48 36.75 25.91
C LEU A 543 26.87 36.52 27.37
N ASP A 544 27.51 35.39 27.64
CA ASP A 544 28.13 35.08 28.93
C ASP A 544 29.66 35.15 28.80
N SER A 545 30.24 36.05 29.58
CA SER A 545 31.67 36.32 29.73
C SER A 545 32.42 36.81 28.46
N PRO A 546 31.88 37.77 27.68
CA PRO A 546 32.56 38.33 26.51
C PRO A 546 33.89 39.06 26.80
N LEU A 547 34.06 39.62 28.00
CA LEU A 547 35.19 40.48 28.37
C LEU A 547 36.08 39.88 29.46
N THR A 548 35.54 39.06 30.37
CA THR A 548 36.25 38.52 31.55
C THR A 548 37.63 37.92 31.22
N THR A 549 37.76 37.22 30.08
CA THR A 549 39.02 36.55 29.70
C THR A 549 39.99 37.44 28.92
N TYR A 550 39.61 38.68 28.60
CA TYR A 550 40.43 39.63 27.86
C TYR A 550 41.31 40.46 28.79
N LYS A 551 42.63 40.34 28.59
CA LYS A 551 43.63 41.16 29.25
C LYS A 551 44.22 42.14 28.25
N GLU A 552 44.23 43.41 28.60
CA GLU A 552 44.86 44.45 27.80
C GLU A 552 46.38 44.31 27.81
N LYS A 553 47.04 44.89 26.80
CA LYS A 553 48.50 45.00 26.78
C LYS A 553 48.93 46.14 27.71
N ASP A 554 50.06 45.97 28.40
CA ASP A 554 50.63 47.02 29.24
C ASP A 554 50.87 48.30 28.43
N ARG A 555 50.40 49.44 28.95
CA ARG A 555 50.69 50.76 28.38
C ARG A 555 52.16 51.11 28.68
N LYS A 556 52.90 51.58 27.68
CA LYS A 556 54.26 52.12 27.91
C LYS A 556 54.16 53.33 28.84
N GLN A 557 54.93 53.35 29.92
CA GLN A 557 54.90 54.36 31.00
C GLN A 557 55.18 55.83 30.59
N ASN A 558 55.39 56.15 29.31
CA ASN A 558 55.85 57.47 28.84
C ASN A 558 55.05 58.02 27.64
N ALA A 559 53.73 57.87 27.58
CA ALA A 559 52.91 58.58 26.59
C ALA A 559 52.34 59.87 27.21
N LYS A 560 53.04 61.00 27.03
CA LYS A 560 52.60 62.36 27.40
C LYS A 560 51.62 62.96 26.38
N ASN A 561 50.58 62.23 25.98
CA ASN A 561 49.50 62.78 25.17
C ASN A 561 48.17 62.59 25.92
N GLU A 562 47.51 63.71 26.21
CA GLU A 562 46.23 63.85 26.93
C GLU A 562 45.00 63.38 26.10
N GLU A 563 45.18 62.45 25.16
CA GLU A 563 44.07 61.72 24.56
C GLU A 563 44.02 60.34 25.21
N VAL A 564 43.14 60.18 26.19
CA VAL A 564 42.89 58.90 26.84
C VAL A 564 42.17 58.00 25.83
N ASP A 565 42.92 57.24 25.04
CA ASP A 565 42.34 56.13 24.27
C ASP A 565 41.62 55.20 25.27
N LYS A 566 40.30 55.07 25.05
CA LYS A 566 39.42 54.24 25.90
C LYS A 566 39.85 52.79 25.78
N SER A 567 39.81 52.07 26.91
CA SER A 567 40.15 50.65 26.97
C SER A 567 39.17 49.85 26.09
N VAL A 568 39.56 48.67 25.60
CA VAL A 568 38.69 47.83 24.75
C VAL A 568 37.41 47.47 25.50
N LYS A 569 37.52 47.26 26.81
CA LYS A 569 36.39 46.97 27.70
C LYS A 569 35.42 48.14 27.78
N ASP A 570 35.92 49.36 27.96
CA ASP A 570 35.07 50.55 28.02
C ASP A 570 34.42 50.82 26.66
N SER A 571 35.21 50.80 25.59
CA SER A 571 34.74 51.01 24.21
C SER A 571 33.67 49.99 23.81
N PHE A 572 33.78 48.74 24.27
CA PHE A 572 32.75 47.72 24.11
C PHE A 572 31.41 48.16 24.70
N PHE A 573 31.37 48.58 25.96
CA PHE A 573 30.12 49.03 26.58
C PHE A 573 29.58 50.34 25.95
N TYR A 574 30.44 51.32 25.66
CA TYR A 574 30.01 52.55 24.99
C TYR A 574 29.42 52.29 23.61
N SER A 575 30.06 51.46 22.79
CA SER A 575 29.56 51.08 21.47
C SER A 575 28.17 50.46 21.57
N LEU A 576 28.01 49.46 22.44
CA LEU A 576 26.73 48.76 22.60
C LEU A 576 25.63 49.64 23.23
N SER A 577 25.97 50.61 24.10
CA SER A 577 24.97 51.53 24.68
C SER A 577 24.36 52.49 23.64
N ARG A 578 25.11 52.85 22.58
CA ARG A 578 24.70 53.86 21.59
C ARG A 578 23.78 53.33 20.50
N GLU A 579 23.85 52.02 20.22
CA GLU A 579 23.28 51.45 18.98
C GLU A 579 21.91 50.76 19.14
N CYS A 580 21.31 50.69 20.32
CA CYS A 580 20.32 49.65 20.58
C CYS A 580 18.85 50.11 20.74
N ASN A 581 18.28 50.79 19.75
CA ASN A 581 16.83 51.09 19.76
C ASN A 581 15.95 49.96 19.18
N ASP A 582 16.49 49.16 18.25
CA ASP A 582 15.71 48.16 17.50
C ASP A 582 15.93 46.70 17.97
N TYR A 583 16.93 46.45 18.80
CA TYR A 583 17.32 45.13 19.31
C TYR A 583 17.83 45.19 20.76
N GLN A 584 17.92 44.03 21.41
CA GLN A 584 18.31 43.89 22.81
C GLN A 584 19.60 43.08 22.95
N ILE A 585 20.53 43.53 23.78
CA ILE A 585 21.76 42.78 24.08
C ILE A 585 21.82 42.59 25.59
N ILE A 586 21.95 41.33 26.03
CA ILE A 586 22.04 40.94 27.43
C ILE A 586 23.43 40.36 27.67
N ILE A 587 24.15 40.93 28.63
CA ILE A 587 25.54 40.57 28.94
C ILE A 587 25.63 40.14 30.39
N PHE A 588 26.14 38.93 30.58
CA PHE A 588 26.58 38.41 31.87
C PHE A 588 28.10 38.44 31.87
N ASP A 589 28.74 39.22 32.74
CA ASP A 589 30.21 39.30 32.79
C ASP A 589 30.71 39.63 34.20
N ASN A 590 32.01 39.47 34.48
CA ASN A 590 32.62 39.96 35.72
C ASN A 590 33.12 41.41 35.57
N GLU A 591 33.30 41.88 34.34
CA GLU A 591 33.74 43.25 34.06
C GLU A 591 32.59 44.25 34.23
N LEU A 592 32.86 45.31 34.99
CA LEU A 592 31.88 46.35 35.29
C LEU A 592 31.78 47.36 34.14
N PRO A 593 30.57 47.82 33.77
CA PRO A 593 30.42 48.90 32.80
C PRO A 593 30.94 50.23 33.39
N PRO A 594 31.46 51.15 32.55
CA PRO A 594 31.79 52.52 32.96
C PRO A 594 30.64 53.22 33.70
N ASN A 595 30.95 53.90 34.81
CA ASN A 595 29.96 54.55 35.68
C ASN A 595 29.20 55.71 35.02
N ASP A 596 29.72 56.28 33.93
CA ASP A 596 29.12 57.38 33.18
C ASP A 596 28.16 56.93 32.07
N LEU A 597 27.98 55.61 31.89
CA LEU A 597 27.02 55.08 30.94
C LEU A 597 25.59 55.36 31.39
N THR A 598 24.84 56.02 30.51
CA THR A 598 23.41 56.27 30.64
C THR A 598 22.67 55.45 29.57
N ASN A 599 21.40 55.12 29.80
CA ASN A 599 20.57 54.29 28.91
C ASN A 599 20.98 52.81 28.83
N ILE A 600 21.48 52.25 29.94
CA ILE A 600 21.67 50.80 30.09
C ILE A 600 20.84 50.31 31.27
N THR A 601 20.39 49.06 31.22
CA THR A 601 19.87 48.37 32.40
C THR A 601 21.03 47.64 33.06
N TYR A 602 21.38 48.02 34.30
CA TYR A 602 22.55 47.48 34.99
C TYR A 602 22.16 46.82 36.31
N HIS A 603 22.57 45.57 36.50
CA HIS A 603 22.50 44.83 37.77
C HIS A 603 23.91 44.52 38.25
N HIS A 604 24.26 45.02 39.43
CA HIS A 604 25.52 44.69 40.08
C HIS A 604 25.34 43.52 41.04
N PHE A 605 26.11 42.45 40.86
CA PHE A 605 26.17 41.32 41.79
C PHE A 605 27.40 41.43 42.69
N THR A 606 27.17 41.60 43.99
CA THR A 606 28.24 41.92 44.94
C THR A 606 29.06 40.68 45.34
N GLY A 607 28.46 39.49 45.28
CA GLY A 607 29.04 38.25 45.82
C GLY A 607 29.21 38.26 47.34
N ASN A 608 28.68 39.29 48.03
CA ASN A 608 28.75 39.42 49.47
C ASN A 608 27.36 39.20 50.08
N PRO A 609 27.16 38.14 50.90
CA PRO A 609 25.88 37.87 51.58
C PRO A 609 25.39 38.98 52.51
N GLU A 610 26.28 39.89 52.93
CA GLU A 610 25.91 41.01 53.81
C GLU A 610 25.38 42.23 53.05
N ILE A 611 25.53 42.25 51.71
CA ILE A 611 25.12 43.37 50.86
C ILE A 611 23.97 42.88 49.98
N ASP A 612 22.93 43.69 49.84
CA ASP A 612 21.82 43.42 48.92
C ASP A 612 22.35 43.15 47.49
N ARG A 613 21.62 42.36 46.71
CA ARG A 613 22.06 41.84 45.40
C ARG A 613 23.39 41.06 45.47
N THR A 614 23.51 40.13 46.42
CA THR A 614 24.63 39.16 46.47
C THR A 614 24.82 38.41 45.16
N GLY A 615 23.72 38.01 44.52
CA GLY A 615 23.73 37.37 43.21
C GLY A 615 22.35 37.38 42.56
N PHE A 616 22.15 36.45 41.63
CA PHE A 616 20.84 36.24 41.01
C PHE A 616 19.80 35.75 42.04
N ILE A 617 20.23 34.87 42.94
CA ILE A 617 19.39 34.34 44.01
C ILE A 617 19.46 35.29 45.23
N PRO A 618 18.31 35.72 45.80
CA PRO A 618 18.28 36.49 47.04
C PRO A 618 18.76 35.63 48.23
N ASN A 619 19.32 36.29 49.25
CA ASN A 619 19.86 35.64 50.45
C ASN A 619 18.80 34.98 51.33
#